data_AF-A0A644WX46-F1
#
_entry.id   AF-A0A644WX46-F1
#
_cell.length_a   1.000
_cell.length_b   1.000
_cell.length_c   1.000
_cell.angle_alpha   90.00
_cell.angle_beta   90.00
_cell.angle_gamma   90.00
#
_symmetry.space_group_name_H-M   'P 1'
#
loop_
_entity.id
_entity.type
_entity.pdbx_description
1 polymer ?
#
loop_
_entity_poly.entity_id
_entity_poly.type
_entity_poly.pdbx_seq_one_letter_code
_entity_poly.pdbx_strand_id
1 'polypeptide(L)'
;MGTVVSETMRKITGVDIAITNGGGVRAPLSAGVLTIGDLYTILPFDNTLVTMELKGSDVKAAIEHGIMPENFGWGQFSGIKVWYDKDAKAGERITSIRLEDGTPLDMNKYYTVVVNDFMATGGDGYDFRNAKNMKDTMLVMRDEIIDYWRANGVDTNIVKLLIAGADDTKGEVIIPGDNTNTGGSNNNSGNTNNQNNLPNTGGQDSANVLIFAMLMSGIGYIMFRKKNEEKIS
;
A
#
# COMPACT_ATOMS: atom_id res chain seq x y z
N MET A 1 -3.35 1.85 5.86
CA MET A 1 -3.61 0.40 5.94
C MET A 1 -3.19 -0.31 4.66
N GLY A 2 -3.71 0.09 3.50
CA GLY A 2 -3.38 -0.59 2.24
C GLY A 2 -1.88 -0.72 1.95
N THR A 3 -1.08 0.32 2.25
CA THR A 3 0.38 0.25 2.17
C THR A 3 1.01 -0.80 3.09
N VAL A 4 0.45 -1.02 4.29
CA VAL A 4 0.93 -2.05 5.23
C VAL A 4 0.61 -3.45 4.70
N VAL A 5 -0.55 -3.59 4.05
CA VAL A 5 -0.93 -4.83 3.38
C VAL A 5 0.02 -5.13 2.22
N SER A 6 0.24 -4.18 1.30
CA SER A 6 1.17 -4.36 0.18
C SER A 6 2.61 -4.60 0.65
N GLU A 7 3.07 -3.93 1.69
CA GLU A 7 4.37 -4.20 2.33
C GLU A 7 4.45 -5.65 2.83
N THR A 8 3.42 -6.12 3.51
CA THR A 8 3.39 -7.48 4.07
C THR A 8 3.39 -8.52 2.95
N MET A 9 2.62 -8.31 1.88
CA MET A 9 2.67 -9.16 0.68
C MET A 9 4.09 -9.25 0.11
N ARG A 10 4.79 -8.11 0.00
CA ARG A 10 6.19 -8.06 -0.47
C ARG A 10 7.11 -8.88 0.42
N LYS A 11 7.00 -8.73 1.74
CA LYS A 11 7.83 -9.45 2.72
C LYS A 11 7.56 -10.96 2.75
N ILE A 12 6.30 -11.38 2.60
CA ILE A 12 5.92 -12.81 2.53
C ILE A 12 6.55 -13.46 1.29
N THR A 13 6.49 -12.78 0.15
CA THR A 13 6.91 -13.35 -1.15
C THR A 13 8.38 -13.10 -1.49
N GLY A 14 9.03 -12.13 -0.84
CA GLY A 14 10.43 -11.79 -1.09
C GLY A 14 10.69 -11.13 -2.45
N VAL A 15 9.67 -10.49 -3.04
CA VAL A 15 9.76 -9.82 -4.35
C VAL A 15 10.17 -8.35 -4.23
N ASP A 16 10.47 -7.70 -5.35
CA ASP A 16 10.90 -6.30 -5.41
C ASP A 16 9.76 -5.31 -5.16
N ILE A 17 8.55 -5.59 -5.65
CA ILE A 17 7.41 -4.66 -5.64
C ILE A 17 6.12 -5.41 -5.30
N ALA A 18 5.24 -4.81 -4.48
CA ALA A 18 3.87 -5.30 -4.34
C ALA A 18 2.85 -4.26 -4.79
N ILE A 19 1.78 -4.74 -5.43
CA ILE A 19 0.65 -3.92 -5.87
C ILE A 19 -0.64 -4.63 -5.44
N THR A 20 -1.51 -3.93 -4.72
CA THR A 20 -2.88 -4.41 -4.45
C THR A 20 -3.90 -3.29 -4.70
N ASN A 21 -5.05 -3.64 -5.24
CA ASN A 21 -6.14 -2.71 -5.52
C ASN A 21 -6.74 -2.20 -4.19
N GLY A 22 -7.09 -0.92 -4.13
CA GLY A 22 -7.61 -0.31 -2.89
C GLY A 22 -8.94 -0.89 -2.46
N GLY A 23 -9.75 -1.36 -3.42
CA GLY A 23 -11.04 -2.00 -3.14
C GLY A 23 -10.93 -3.31 -2.33
N GLY A 24 -9.76 -3.96 -2.34
CA GLY A 24 -9.48 -5.17 -1.58
C GLY A 24 -9.22 -4.94 -0.08
N VAL A 25 -8.91 -3.70 0.32
CA VAL A 25 -8.64 -3.31 1.71
C VAL A 25 -9.78 -2.44 2.22
N ARG A 26 -10.66 -3.01 3.06
CA ARG A 26 -12.00 -2.47 3.32
C ARG A 26 -12.13 -1.62 4.58
N ALA A 27 -11.16 -1.69 5.48
CA ALA A 27 -11.19 -0.98 6.75
C ALA A 27 -9.79 -0.48 7.16
N PRO A 28 -9.70 0.61 7.94
CA PRO A 28 -8.45 1.04 8.55
C PRO A 28 -8.01 0.07 9.65
N LEU A 29 -6.74 0.17 10.05
CA LEU A 29 -6.26 -0.51 11.25
C LEU A 29 -6.65 0.32 12.48
N SER A 30 -7.54 -0.21 13.31
CA SER A 30 -7.85 0.40 14.60
C SER A 30 -6.65 0.32 15.55
N ALA A 31 -6.47 1.33 16.39
CA ALA A 31 -5.49 1.26 17.46
C ALA A 31 -5.89 0.20 18.50
N GLY A 32 -4.90 -0.45 19.11
CA GLY A 32 -5.12 -1.45 20.16
C GLY A 32 -4.88 -2.88 19.69
N VAL A 33 -5.59 -3.83 20.32
CA VAL A 33 -5.46 -5.25 20.02
C VAL A 33 -6.13 -5.55 18.69
N LEU A 34 -5.37 -6.15 17.78
CA LEU A 34 -5.86 -6.64 16.50
C LEU A 34 -6.41 -8.06 16.66
N THR A 35 -7.66 -8.28 16.26
CA THR A 35 -8.29 -9.60 16.30
C THR A 35 -8.35 -10.23 14.92
N ILE A 36 -8.58 -11.54 14.85
CA ILE A 36 -8.81 -12.23 13.57
C ILE A 36 -10.08 -11.69 12.89
N GLY A 37 -11.13 -11.36 13.66
CA GLY A 37 -12.33 -10.74 13.12
C GLY A 37 -12.07 -9.40 12.43
N ASP A 38 -11.13 -8.61 12.96
CA ASP A 38 -10.70 -7.37 12.32
C ASP A 38 -10.03 -7.65 10.97
N LEU A 39 -9.23 -8.70 10.87
CA LEU A 39 -8.61 -9.10 9.59
C LEU A 39 -9.63 -9.56 8.55
N TYR A 40 -10.67 -10.29 8.95
CA TYR A 40 -11.79 -10.60 8.04
C TYR A 40 -12.56 -9.35 7.63
N THR A 41 -12.60 -8.32 8.47
CA THR A 41 -13.22 -7.04 8.12
C THR A 41 -12.34 -6.24 7.15
N ILE A 42 -11.02 -6.23 7.36
CA ILE A 42 -10.07 -5.49 6.53
C ILE A 42 -9.84 -6.18 5.18
N LEU A 43 -9.71 -7.50 5.16
CA LEU A 43 -9.38 -8.34 3.99
C LEU A 43 -10.44 -9.45 3.79
N PRO A 44 -11.68 -9.13 3.43
CA PRO A 44 -12.78 -10.10 3.42
C PRO A 44 -12.73 -11.10 2.26
N PHE A 45 -11.83 -10.92 1.29
CA PHE A 45 -11.73 -11.76 0.11
C PHE A 45 -10.70 -12.87 0.31
N ASP A 46 -10.96 -14.05 -0.24
CA ASP A 46 -10.05 -15.21 -0.19
C ASP A 46 -9.05 -15.20 -1.34
N ASN A 47 -8.55 -14.00 -1.67
CA ASN A 47 -7.57 -13.82 -2.73
C ASN A 47 -6.26 -14.55 -2.39
N THR A 48 -5.60 -15.10 -3.40
CA THR A 48 -4.25 -15.67 -3.28
C THR A 48 -3.18 -14.68 -3.72
N LEU A 49 -1.93 -14.89 -3.28
CA LEU A 49 -0.78 -14.12 -3.74
C LEU A 49 -0.27 -14.67 -5.07
N VAL A 50 -0.18 -13.80 -6.09
CA VAL A 50 0.35 -14.14 -7.41
C VAL A 50 1.65 -13.37 -7.64
N THR A 51 2.72 -14.10 -7.92
CA THR A 51 4.03 -13.52 -8.26
C THR A 51 4.26 -13.54 -9.76
N MET A 52 4.95 -12.54 -10.29
CA MET A 52 5.31 -12.45 -11.71
C MET A 52 6.53 -11.54 -11.91
N GLU A 53 7.04 -11.50 -13.13
CA GLU A 53 8.06 -10.55 -13.57
C GLU A 53 7.43 -9.53 -14.53
N LEU A 54 7.57 -8.24 -14.21
CA LEU A 54 7.12 -7.14 -15.05
C LEU A 54 8.30 -6.30 -15.53
N LYS A 55 8.26 -5.88 -16.80
CA LYS A 55 9.19 -4.86 -17.29
C LYS A 55 8.88 -3.53 -16.58
N GLY A 56 9.86 -2.68 -16.34
CA GLY A 56 9.64 -1.40 -15.64
C GLY A 56 8.56 -0.53 -16.28
N SER A 57 8.41 -0.58 -17.60
CA SER A 57 7.29 0.05 -18.31
C SER A 57 5.91 -0.49 -17.91
N ASP A 58 5.78 -1.81 -17.72
CA ASP A 58 4.53 -2.46 -17.31
C ASP A 58 4.24 -2.20 -15.82
N VAL A 59 5.29 -2.13 -14.98
CA VAL A 59 5.17 -1.67 -13.58
C VAL A 59 4.60 -0.24 -13.54
N LYS A 60 5.16 0.69 -14.33
CA LYS A 60 4.64 2.06 -14.41
C LYS A 60 3.17 2.07 -14.86
N ALA A 61 2.82 1.29 -15.88
CA ALA A 61 1.45 1.22 -16.39
C ALA A 61 0.46 0.71 -15.33
N ALA A 62 0.83 -0.33 -14.57
CA ALA A 62 0.00 -0.84 -13.48
C ALA A 62 -0.21 0.22 -12.37
N ILE A 63 0.83 0.97 -12.02
CA ILE A 63 0.72 2.03 -11.01
C ILE A 63 -0.12 3.20 -11.51
N GLU A 64 0.07 3.64 -12.76
CA GLU A 64 -0.74 4.69 -13.40
C GLU A 64 -2.23 4.36 -13.34
N HIS A 65 -2.58 3.12 -13.67
CA HIS A 65 -3.96 2.62 -13.63
C HIS A 65 -4.55 2.69 -12.21
N GLY A 66 -3.73 2.45 -11.19
CA GLY A 66 -4.13 2.50 -9.78
C GLY A 66 -4.17 3.90 -9.16
N ILE A 67 -3.69 4.95 -9.83
CA ILE A 67 -3.68 6.33 -9.31
C ILE A 67 -4.93 7.07 -9.77
N MET A 68 -5.67 7.64 -8.82
CA MET A 68 -6.91 8.39 -9.09
C MET A 68 -7.86 7.66 -10.07
N PRO A 69 -8.18 6.37 -9.85
CA PRO A 69 -9.15 5.66 -10.67
C PRO A 69 -10.56 6.22 -10.44
N GLU A 70 -11.39 6.20 -11.48
CA GLU A 70 -12.78 6.70 -11.40
C GLU A 70 -13.73 5.66 -10.78
N ASN A 71 -13.46 4.37 -11.00
CA ASN A 71 -14.44 3.30 -10.80
C ASN A 71 -14.10 2.31 -9.67
N PHE A 72 -12.93 2.44 -9.02
CA PHE A 72 -12.48 1.52 -7.97
C PHE A 72 -11.58 2.23 -6.96
N GLY A 73 -11.15 1.51 -5.91
CA GLY A 73 -10.28 2.07 -4.86
C GLY A 73 -8.83 2.22 -5.33
N TRP A 74 -8.16 3.31 -4.92
CA TRP A 74 -6.77 3.60 -5.28
C TRP A 74 -5.82 2.43 -4.99
N GLY A 75 -4.96 2.11 -5.96
CA GLY A 75 -3.90 1.13 -5.80
C GLY A 75 -3.00 1.42 -4.60
N GLN A 76 -2.51 0.36 -3.97
CA GLN A 76 -1.64 0.38 -2.82
C GLN A 76 -0.35 -0.32 -3.23
N PHE A 77 0.78 0.35 -3.00
CA PHE A 77 2.08 -0.07 -3.54
C PHE A 77 3.08 -0.24 -2.40
N SER A 78 4.13 -1.02 -2.61
CA SER A 78 5.28 -1.14 -1.71
C SER A 78 6.53 -1.50 -2.52
N GLY A 79 7.73 -1.19 -2.01
CA GLY A 79 9.00 -1.41 -2.71
C GLY A 79 9.39 -0.25 -3.64
N ILE A 80 8.53 0.77 -3.72
CA ILE A 80 8.69 1.92 -4.59
C ILE A 80 8.11 3.19 -3.97
N LYS A 81 8.63 4.33 -4.45
CA LYS A 81 8.12 5.67 -4.19
C LYS A 81 7.72 6.31 -5.53
N VAL A 82 6.54 6.90 -5.57
CA VAL A 82 5.89 7.39 -6.78
C VAL A 82 5.54 8.86 -6.61
N TRP A 83 5.97 9.67 -7.57
CA TRP A 83 5.56 11.07 -7.71
C TRP A 83 4.58 11.17 -8.87
N TYR A 84 3.53 11.96 -8.69
CA TYR A 84 2.49 12.12 -9.70
C TYR A 84 1.90 13.53 -9.75
N ASP A 85 1.55 13.97 -10.95
CA ASP A 85 0.74 15.16 -11.21
C ASP A 85 -0.75 14.79 -11.18
N LYS A 86 -1.49 15.39 -10.25
CA LYS A 86 -2.93 15.19 -10.09
C LYS A 86 -3.76 15.85 -11.19
N ASP A 87 -3.20 16.84 -11.88
CA ASP A 87 -3.88 17.64 -12.91
C ASP A 87 -3.61 17.08 -14.32
N ALA A 88 -2.68 16.12 -14.44
CA ALA A 88 -2.43 15.38 -15.66
C ALA A 88 -3.54 14.37 -15.99
N LYS A 89 -3.63 14.01 -17.28
CA LYS A 89 -4.61 13.04 -17.78
C LYS A 89 -4.34 11.65 -17.18
N ALA A 90 -5.39 10.86 -16.98
CA ALA A 90 -5.25 9.46 -16.57
C ALA A 90 -4.31 8.70 -17.51
N GLY A 91 -3.38 7.92 -16.96
CA GLY A 91 -2.32 7.23 -17.71
C GLY A 91 -1.04 8.05 -17.92
N GLU A 92 -1.07 9.36 -17.65
CA GLU A 92 0.06 10.28 -17.80
C GLU A 92 0.38 11.02 -16.48
N ARG A 93 -0.07 10.49 -15.34
CA ARG A 93 0.04 11.18 -14.05
C ARG A 93 1.42 11.04 -13.42
N ILE A 94 2.09 9.91 -13.58
CA ILE A 94 3.36 9.63 -12.91
C ILE A 94 4.49 10.46 -13.52
N THR A 95 5.11 11.27 -12.66
CA THR A 95 6.27 12.12 -13.00
C THR A 95 7.60 11.44 -12.66
N SER A 96 7.64 10.55 -11.66
CA SER A 96 8.82 9.76 -11.29
C SER A 96 8.43 8.50 -10.51
N ILE A 97 9.23 7.44 -10.66
CA ILE A 97 9.20 6.26 -9.79
C ILE A 97 10.63 5.93 -9.37
N ARG A 98 10.83 5.70 -8.08
CA ARG A 98 12.08 5.21 -7.51
C ARG A 98 11.85 3.93 -6.71
N LEU A 99 12.84 3.06 -6.68
CA LEU A 99 12.91 1.96 -5.72
C LEU A 99 13.22 2.49 -4.30
N GLU A 100 13.13 1.64 -3.29
CA GLU A 100 13.40 2.03 -1.88
C GLU A 100 14.81 2.57 -1.65
N ASP A 101 15.80 2.07 -2.41
CA ASP A 101 17.18 2.55 -2.37
C ASP A 101 17.38 3.92 -3.07
N GLY A 102 16.31 4.51 -3.61
CA GLY A 102 16.33 5.78 -4.32
C GLY A 102 16.69 5.69 -5.80
N THR A 103 17.01 4.50 -6.32
CA THR A 103 17.31 4.31 -7.73
C THR A 103 16.06 4.53 -8.60
N PRO A 104 16.15 5.27 -9.73
CA PRO A 104 15.03 5.40 -10.64
C PRO A 104 14.60 4.05 -11.22
N LEU A 105 13.29 3.86 -11.40
CA LEU A 105 12.77 2.66 -12.07
C LEU A 105 13.26 2.62 -13.52
N ASP A 106 14.11 1.65 -13.84
CA ASP A 106 14.54 1.40 -15.21
C ASP A 106 13.39 0.76 -16.01
N MET A 107 12.91 1.46 -17.05
CA MET A 107 11.80 1.02 -17.91
C MET A 107 12.09 -0.25 -18.70
N ASN A 108 13.36 -0.65 -18.84
CA ASN A 108 13.77 -1.82 -19.62
C ASN A 108 14.15 -3.04 -18.78
N LYS A 109 14.38 -2.85 -17.47
CA LYS A 109 14.66 -3.92 -16.52
C LYS A 109 13.39 -4.67 -16.12
N TYR A 110 13.51 -5.95 -15.79
CA TYR A 110 12.44 -6.74 -15.18
C TYR A 110 12.54 -6.68 -13.66
N TYR A 111 11.39 -6.61 -13.00
CA TYR A 111 11.23 -6.60 -11.55
C TYR A 111 10.29 -7.74 -11.15
N THR A 112 10.57 -8.37 -10.03
CA THR A 112 9.65 -9.33 -9.41
C THR A 112 8.53 -8.58 -8.70
N VAL A 113 7.29 -8.96 -8.97
CA VAL A 113 6.08 -8.27 -8.50
C VAL A 113 5.13 -9.27 -7.89
N VAL A 114 4.50 -8.91 -6.76
CA VAL A 114 3.37 -9.63 -6.19
C VAL A 114 2.09 -8.80 -6.31
N VAL A 115 1.02 -9.45 -6.73
CA VAL A 115 -0.36 -8.93 -6.74
C VAL A 115 -1.31 -9.95 -6.13
N ASN A 116 -2.58 -9.61 -5.99
CA ASN A 116 -3.62 -10.59 -5.69
C ASN A 116 -4.18 -11.22 -6.98
N ASP A 117 -4.70 -12.45 -6.89
CA ASP A 117 -5.25 -13.22 -8.02
C ASP A 117 -6.40 -12.54 -8.77
N PHE A 118 -7.27 -11.80 -8.07
CA PHE A 118 -8.29 -10.96 -8.69
C PHE A 118 -7.66 -9.96 -9.68
N MET A 119 -6.59 -9.26 -9.29
CA MET A 119 -5.87 -8.36 -10.18
C MET A 119 -5.12 -9.10 -11.29
N ALA A 120 -4.46 -10.22 -10.95
CA ALA A 120 -3.71 -11.03 -11.92
C ALA A 120 -4.58 -11.51 -13.09
N THR A 121 -5.87 -11.71 -12.84
CA THR A 121 -6.87 -12.16 -13.82
C THR A 121 -7.65 -11.01 -14.51
N GLY A 122 -7.26 -9.76 -14.29
CA GLY A 122 -7.84 -8.59 -14.95
C GLY A 122 -8.85 -7.79 -14.13
N GLY A 123 -9.01 -8.12 -12.85
CA GLY A 123 -9.85 -7.39 -11.91
C GLY A 123 -9.49 -5.90 -11.84
N ASP A 124 -10.50 -5.05 -11.64
CA ASP A 124 -10.40 -3.58 -11.71
C ASP A 124 -9.78 -3.02 -13.02
N GLY A 125 -9.66 -3.85 -14.06
CA GLY A 125 -9.09 -3.45 -15.36
C GLY A 125 -7.57 -3.42 -15.40
N TYR A 126 -6.87 -4.00 -14.42
CA TYR A 126 -5.42 -4.17 -14.50
C TYR A 126 -5.04 -5.12 -15.63
N ASP A 127 -3.96 -4.83 -16.34
CA ASP A 127 -3.49 -5.65 -17.47
C ASP A 127 -2.07 -6.18 -17.22
N PHE A 128 -1.96 -7.49 -17.02
CA PHE A 128 -0.70 -8.20 -16.81
C PHE A 128 -0.38 -9.20 -17.93
N ARG A 129 -0.97 -9.04 -19.13
CA ARG A 129 -0.77 -9.99 -20.24
C ARG A 129 0.68 -10.09 -20.71
N ASN A 130 1.48 -9.05 -20.49
CA ASN A 130 2.90 -9.01 -20.82
C ASN A 130 3.82 -9.60 -19.72
N ALA A 131 3.25 -10.00 -18.58
CA ALA A 131 4.03 -10.53 -17.47
C ALA A 131 4.72 -11.84 -17.84
N LYS A 132 5.93 -12.03 -17.30
CA LYS A 132 6.67 -13.30 -17.38
C LYS A 132 6.57 -14.05 -16.06
N ASN A 133 6.77 -15.36 -16.13
CA ASN A 133 6.87 -16.23 -14.95
C ASN A 133 5.70 -16.04 -13.95
N MET A 134 4.51 -15.70 -14.45
CA MET A 134 3.32 -15.53 -13.61
C MET A 134 2.97 -16.86 -12.95
N LYS A 135 2.88 -16.84 -11.63
CA LYS A 135 2.63 -18.01 -10.81
C LYS A 135 1.74 -17.63 -9.63
N ASP A 136 0.59 -18.27 -9.54
CA ASP A 136 -0.19 -18.32 -8.29
C ASP A 136 0.57 -19.17 -7.27
N THR A 137 0.84 -18.57 -6.10
CA THR A 137 1.54 -19.25 -5.01
C THR A 137 0.62 -20.19 -4.24
N MET A 138 -0.70 -20.10 -4.44
CA MET A 138 -1.76 -20.74 -3.67
C MET A 138 -1.81 -20.32 -2.20
N LEU A 139 -1.03 -19.30 -1.83
CA LEU A 139 -1.01 -18.75 -0.49
C LEU A 139 -2.18 -17.77 -0.33
N VAL A 140 -3.09 -18.07 0.59
CA VAL A 140 -4.25 -17.22 0.88
C VAL A 140 -3.75 -15.94 1.55
N MET A 141 -3.94 -14.81 0.88
CA MET A 141 -3.36 -13.52 1.26
C MET A 141 -3.65 -13.13 2.70
N ARG A 142 -4.91 -13.28 3.16
CA ARG A 142 -5.29 -12.92 4.54
C ARG A 142 -4.60 -13.82 5.57
N ASP A 143 -4.54 -15.12 5.32
CA ASP A 143 -4.00 -16.09 6.27
C ASP A 143 -2.48 -15.91 6.43
N GLU A 144 -1.77 -15.70 5.32
CA GLU A 144 -0.33 -15.40 5.37
C GLU A 144 -0.04 -14.06 6.06
N ILE A 145 -0.88 -13.04 5.84
CA ILE A 145 -0.73 -11.75 6.54
C ILE A 145 -0.94 -11.93 8.05
N ILE A 146 -1.95 -12.72 8.46
CA ILE A 146 -2.18 -13.05 9.86
C ILE A 146 -0.93 -13.70 10.46
N ASP A 147 -0.40 -14.73 9.81
CA ASP A 147 0.74 -15.48 10.33
C ASP A 147 2.03 -14.64 10.34
N TYR A 148 2.24 -13.82 9.30
CA TYR A 148 3.35 -12.88 9.27
C TYR A 148 3.27 -11.86 10.41
N TRP A 149 2.10 -11.25 10.65
CA TRP A 149 1.93 -10.29 11.74
C TRP A 149 1.95 -10.95 13.12
N ARG A 150 1.59 -12.24 13.24
CA ARG A 150 1.75 -12.99 14.50
C ARG A 150 3.21 -13.11 14.88
N ALA A 151 4.05 -13.42 13.90
CA ALA A 151 5.47 -13.62 14.11
C ALA A 151 6.24 -12.31 14.30
N ASN A 152 5.88 -11.25 13.57
CA ASN A 152 6.70 -10.04 13.44
C ASN A 152 6.08 -8.78 14.08
N GLY A 153 4.81 -8.85 14.48
CA GLY A 153 4.01 -7.66 14.76
C GLY A 153 3.60 -6.93 13.48
N VAL A 154 2.84 -5.84 13.65
CA VAL A 154 2.40 -4.98 12.55
C VAL A 154 3.26 -3.73 12.49
N ASP A 155 3.99 -3.55 11.40
CA ASP A 155 4.73 -2.32 11.13
C ASP A 155 3.82 -1.30 10.44
N THR A 156 3.46 -0.25 11.18
CA THR A 156 2.64 0.85 10.66
C THR A 156 3.47 2.06 10.22
N ASN A 157 4.78 2.02 10.42
CA ASN A 157 5.67 3.16 10.15
C ASN A 157 6.14 3.15 8.69
N ILE A 158 5.18 3.19 7.76
CA ILE A 158 5.51 3.21 6.34
C ILE A 158 5.56 4.66 5.85
N VAL A 159 6.69 5.00 5.22
CA VAL A 159 6.94 6.30 4.59
C VAL A 159 5.86 6.60 3.55
N LYS A 160 5.54 7.87 3.34
CA LYS A 160 4.61 8.28 2.28
C LYS A 160 5.16 7.86 0.90
N LEU A 161 4.58 6.82 0.31
CA LEU A 161 5.02 6.24 -0.96
C LEU A 161 4.40 6.90 -2.20
N LEU A 162 3.24 7.56 -2.07
CA LEU A 162 2.63 8.37 -3.13
C LEU A 162 2.75 9.86 -2.79
N ILE A 163 3.42 10.62 -3.65
CA ILE A 163 3.68 12.04 -3.48
C ILE A 163 3.08 12.81 -4.65
N ALA A 164 2.21 13.77 -4.36
CA ALA A 164 1.72 14.69 -5.37
C ALA A 164 2.81 15.74 -5.69
N GLY A 165 3.08 15.95 -6.98
CA GLY A 165 4.06 16.91 -7.48
C GLY A 165 5.20 16.27 -8.27
N ALA A 166 6.24 17.07 -8.51
CA ALA A 166 7.46 16.62 -9.16
C ALA A 166 8.38 15.92 -8.14
N ASP A 167 9.25 15.07 -8.65
CA ASP A 167 10.35 14.50 -7.87
C ASP A 167 11.42 15.57 -7.63
N ASP A 168 11.39 16.15 -6.43
CA ASP A 168 12.35 17.12 -5.92
C ASP A 168 13.53 16.46 -5.18
N THR A 169 13.52 15.12 -5.04
CA THR A 169 14.57 14.38 -4.34
C THR A 169 15.79 14.21 -5.25
N LYS A 170 16.80 15.05 -5.02
CA LYS A 170 18.13 14.83 -5.59
C LYS A 170 18.82 13.66 -4.87
N GLY A 171 18.40 12.42 -5.18
CA GLY A 171 19.13 11.21 -4.81
C GLY A 171 19.23 10.91 -3.31
N GLU A 172 18.24 11.31 -2.50
CA GLU A 172 18.20 10.90 -1.09
C GLU A 172 17.88 9.40 -0.99
N VAL A 173 18.90 8.61 -0.64
CA VAL A 173 18.77 7.23 -0.19
C VAL A 173 18.07 7.26 1.17
N ILE A 174 16.86 6.70 1.26
CA ILE A 174 16.12 6.64 2.52
C ILE A 174 16.63 5.42 3.30
N ILE A 175 17.43 5.67 4.34
CA ILE A 175 17.73 4.66 5.37
C ILE A 175 16.50 4.57 6.29
N PRO A 176 15.89 3.39 6.51
CA PRO A 176 14.79 3.26 7.46
C PRO A 176 15.27 3.57 8.88
N GLY A 177 14.89 4.74 9.41
CA GLY A 177 15.11 5.12 10.81
C GLY A 177 15.59 6.56 11.08
N ASP A 178 15.87 7.37 10.06
CA ASP A 178 16.41 8.71 10.31
C ASP A 178 15.32 9.80 10.39
N ASN A 179 14.84 10.05 11.61
CA ASN A 179 14.10 11.26 11.97
C ASN A 179 15.11 12.36 12.33
N THR A 180 15.72 13.02 11.34
CA THR A 180 16.51 14.22 11.59
C THR A 180 15.87 15.46 10.98
N ASN A 181 15.25 16.20 11.91
CA ASN A 181 14.86 17.59 11.79
C ASN A 181 16.11 18.46 11.56
N THR A 182 16.35 18.93 10.34
CA THR A 182 17.27 20.05 10.08
C THR A 182 16.49 21.23 9.52
N GLY A 183 15.99 22.05 10.44
CA GLY A 183 15.41 23.35 10.17
C GLY A 183 16.46 24.36 9.70
N GLY A 184 16.26 24.86 8.47
CA GLY A 184 16.80 26.14 8.01
C GLY A 184 15.73 27.22 8.17
N SER A 185 15.98 28.16 9.07
CA SER A 185 15.19 29.36 9.32
C SER A 185 14.88 30.16 8.05
N ASN A 186 13.61 30.51 7.82
CA ASN A 186 13.25 31.87 7.42
C ASN A 186 11.77 32.21 7.67
N ASN A 187 11.59 33.34 8.34
CA ASN A 187 10.32 33.96 8.67
C ASN A 187 9.57 34.43 7.41
N ASN A 188 8.27 34.14 7.32
CA ASN A 188 7.31 35.22 7.10
C ASN A 188 5.90 34.87 7.60
N SER A 189 5.31 35.87 8.24
CA SER A 189 3.98 35.91 8.86
C SER A 189 2.86 35.76 7.83
N GLY A 190 1.88 34.91 8.12
CA GLY A 190 0.67 34.75 7.32
C GLY A 190 -0.33 33.80 7.98
N ASN A 191 -1.18 34.34 8.83
CA ASN A 191 -2.33 33.71 9.47
C ASN A 191 -3.31 33.11 8.45
N THR A 192 -3.54 31.80 8.45
CA THR A 192 -4.85 31.18 8.18
C THR A 192 -4.95 29.80 8.86
N ASN A 193 -5.97 29.65 9.69
CA ASN A 193 -6.43 28.35 10.21
C ASN A 193 -6.79 27.43 9.05
N ASN A 194 -6.21 26.23 8.97
CA ASN A 194 -6.87 25.12 8.32
C ASN A 194 -6.47 23.76 8.91
N GLN A 195 -7.48 23.03 9.39
CA GLN A 195 -7.36 21.65 9.85
C GLN A 195 -6.96 20.74 8.68
N ASN A 196 -5.80 20.10 8.77
CA ASN A 196 -5.36 19.08 7.82
C ASN A 196 -6.15 17.78 8.04
N ASN A 197 -7.24 17.61 7.28
CA ASN A 197 -7.89 16.32 7.09
C ASN A 197 -7.04 15.44 6.16
N LEU A 198 -6.75 14.22 6.60
CA LEU A 198 -6.24 13.13 5.75
C LEU A 198 -7.22 12.86 4.60
N PRO A 199 -6.76 12.40 3.41
CA PRO A 199 -7.67 12.00 2.34
C PRO A 199 -8.55 10.84 2.80
N ASN A 200 -9.86 11.06 2.72
CA ASN A 200 -10.90 10.09 3.02
C ASN A 200 -10.80 8.87 2.09
N THR A 201 -10.40 7.71 2.63
CA THR A 201 -10.57 6.44 1.92
C THR A 201 -12.00 5.95 2.15
N GLY A 202 -12.92 6.52 1.38
CA GLY A 202 -14.33 6.14 1.35
C GLY A 202 -14.99 6.80 0.16
N GLY A 203 -15.36 6.02 -0.85
CA GLY A 203 -16.22 6.49 -1.94
C GLY A 203 -17.54 7.00 -1.38
N GLN A 204 -17.97 8.14 -1.90
CA GLN A 204 -19.14 8.89 -1.47
C GLN A 204 -20.41 8.20 -1.96
N ASP A 205 -21.05 7.43 -1.07
CA ASP A 205 -22.50 7.32 -0.89
C ASP A 205 -22.80 6.33 0.25
N SER A 206 -23.01 6.84 1.46
CA SER A 206 -23.43 6.04 2.62
C SER A 206 -24.63 6.68 3.32
N ALA A 207 -25.76 6.64 2.62
CA ALA A 207 -27.07 6.67 3.24
C ALA A 207 -27.83 5.45 2.70
N ASN A 208 -27.64 4.28 3.33
CA ASN A 208 -28.58 3.13 3.41
C ASN A 208 -27.98 1.75 3.73
N VAL A 209 -26.74 1.60 4.22
CA VAL A 209 -26.30 0.30 4.78
C VAL A 209 -26.65 0.23 6.26
N LEU A 210 -27.92 -0.07 6.51
CA LEU A 210 -28.50 -0.33 7.83
C LEU A 210 -28.17 -1.77 8.25
N ILE A 211 -27.39 -1.91 9.32
CA ILE A 211 -27.38 -2.97 10.35
C ILE A 211 -27.20 -4.42 9.87
N PHE A 212 -26.00 -4.97 10.12
CA PHE A 212 -25.85 -6.37 10.57
C PHE A 212 -24.83 -6.40 11.71
N ALA A 213 -25.33 -6.52 12.94
CA ALA A 213 -24.50 -6.72 14.13
C ALA A 213 -24.75 -8.13 14.70
N MET A 214 -23.62 -8.80 14.98
CA MET A 214 -23.38 -9.86 15.97
C MET A 214 -24.12 -11.19 15.85
N LEU A 215 -23.35 -12.26 15.63
CA LEU A 215 -23.12 -13.33 16.62
C LEU A 215 -22.07 -14.31 16.07
N MET A 216 -20.80 -14.15 16.46
CA MET A 216 -19.85 -15.26 16.54
C MET A 216 -19.03 -15.12 17.82
N SER A 217 -19.67 -15.46 18.93
CA SER A 217 -18.99 -15.78 20.18
C SER A 217 -18.26 -17.11 20.02
N GLY A 218 -16.93 -17.07 19.99
CA GLY A 218 -16.09 -18.22 20.32
C GLY A 218 -15.03 -18.61 19.29
N ILE A 219 -14.05 -17.75 19.01
CA ILE A 219 -12.75 -18.18 18.45
C ILE A 219 -11.63 -17.35 19.11
N GLY A 220 -10.53 -18.02 19.44
CA GLY A 220 -9.53 -17.67 20.45
C GLY A 220 -8.97 -16.24 20.43
N TYR A 221 -8.85 -15.67 21.63
CA TYR A 221 -7.99 -14.53 21.91
C TYR A 221 -6.54 -14.93 21.60
N ILE A 222 -5.96 -14.37 20.54
CA ILE A 222 -4.51 -14.39 20.35
C ILE A 222 -4.06 -12.94 20.33
N MET A 223 -3.27 -12.56 21.33
CA MET A 223 -2.72 -11.21 21.49
C MET A 223 -1.55 -10.98 20.54
N PHE A 224 -1.55 -9.85 19.85
CA PHE A 224 -0.40 -9.34 19.11
C PHE A 224 0.25 -8.21 19.93
N ARG A 225 1.58 -8.25 20.08
CA ARG A 225 2.33 -7.20 20.78
C ARG A 225 2.93 -6.24 19.76
N LYS A 226 2.58 -4.95 19.84
CA LYS A 226 3.20 -3.86 19.07
C LYS A 226 4.63 -3.63 19.58
N LYS A 227 5.60 -3.46 18.69
CA LYS A 227 6.96 -3.05 19.07
C LYS A 227 6.92 -1.57 19.46
N ASN A 228 7.10 -1.28 20.75
CA ASN A 228 7.23 0.10 21.26
C ASN A 228 8.70 0.51 21.23
N GLU A 229 8.93 1.78 20.89
CA GLU A 229 10.21 2.49 20.85
C GLU A 229 10.86 2.52 22.23
N GLU A 230 12.11 2.07 22.33
CA GLU A 230 12.96 2.37 23.48
C GLU A 230 13.47 3.81 23.36
N LYS A 231 12.96 4.69 24.22
CA LYS A 231 13.61 5.97 24.50
C LYS A 231 14.91 5.69 25.25
N ILE A 232 16.04 5.92 24.61
CA ILE A 232 17.34 6.02 25.29
C ILE A 232 17.35 7.39 25.98
N SER A 233 17.41 7.36 27.32
CA SER A 233 17.64 8.52 28.18
C SER A 233 19.11 8.92 28.19
#